data_AF-A0A377A158-F1
#
_entry.id   AF-A0A377A158-F1
#
_cell.length_a   1.000
_cell.length_b   1.000
_cell.length_c   1.000
_cell.angle_alpha   90.00
_cell.angle_beta   90.00
_cell.angle_gamma   90.00
#
_symmetry.space_group_name_H-M   'P 1'
#
loop_
_entity.id
_entity.type
_entity.pdbx_description
1 polymer ?
#
loop_
_entity_poly.entity_id
_entity_poly.type
_entity_poly.pdbx_seq_one_letter_code
_entity_poly.pdbx_strand_id
1 'polypeptide(L)'
;MVIVNYASNRRCQYELEKNKAELDEYREELVSHFARSAELLDTMAHDYRQLYQHMAKSSSSLLPELSAEANPFRNRLAESEASNDQAPVQMPRDYSEGASGLLRTGAKRD
;
A
#
# COMPACT_ATOMS: atom_id res chain seq x y z
N MET A 1 19.63 -42.91 20.98
CA MET A 1 20.07 -41.50 20.86
C MET A 1 19.95 -40.96 19.42
N VAL A 2 20.40 -41.69 18.38
CA VAL A 2 20.32 -41.25 16.96
C VAL A 2 18.88 -41.11 16.42
N ILE A 3 17.97 -42.01 16.79
CA ILE A 3 16.56 -41.99 16.32
C ILE A 3 15.78 -40.75 16.84
N VAL A 4 16.08 -40.29 18.06
CA VAL A 4 15.42 -39.12 18.67
C VAL A 4 15.84 -37.83 17.95
N ASN A 5 17.11 -37.72 17.54
CA ASN A 5 17.60 -36.57 16.78
C ASN A 5 16.93 -36.48 15.39
N TYR A 6 16.75 -37.63 14.72
CA TYR A 6 16.08 -37.69 13.42
C TYR A 6 14.59 -37.31 13.48
N ALA A 7 13.88 -37.70 14.54
CA ALA A 7 12.48 -37.31 14.75
C ALA A 7 12.33 -35.81 15.02
N SER A 8 13.19 -35.22 15.85
CA SER A 8 13.21 -33.78 16.12
C SER A 8 13.57 -32.97 14.87
N ASN A 9 14.51 -33.45 14.06
CA ASN A 9 14.88 -32.81 12.80
C ASN A 9 13.70 -32.81 11.81
N ARG A 10 13.01 -33.95 11.63
CA ARG A 10 11.82 -34.03 10.77
C ARG A 10 10.69 -33.10 11.22
N ARG A 11 10.46 -32.99 12.54
CA ARG A 11 9.45 -32.06 13.08
C ARG A 11 9.80 -30.61 12.77
N CYS A 12 11.07 -30.24 12.92
CA CYS A 12 11.53 -28.89 12.58
C CYS A 12 11.38 -28.59 11.08
N GLN A 13 11.67 -29.55 10.20
CA GLN A 13 11.45 -29.39 8.76
C GLN A 13 9.96 -29.22 8.42
N TYR A 14 9.09 -30.02 9.03
CA TYR A 14 7.65 -29.91 8.83
C TYR A 14 7.10 -28.54 9.25
N GLU A 15 7.47 -28.04 10.42
CA GLU A 15 7.05 -26.70 10.87
C GLU A 15 7.57 -25.60 9.95
N LEU A 16 8.79 -25.75 9.41
CA LEU A 16 9.38 -24.79 8.47
C LEU A 16 8.66 -24.80 7.12
N GLU A 17 8.31 -25.97 6.59
CA GLU A 17 7.50 -26.08 5.36
C GLU A 17 6.09 -25.52 5.57
N LYS A 18 5.46 -25.84 6.71
CA LYS A 18 4.15 -25.30 7.07
C LYS A 18 4.16 -23.77 7.13
N ASN A 19 5.14 -23.18 7.82
CA ASN A 19 5.21 -21.73 7.95
C ASN A 19 5.50 -21.03 6.61
N LYS A 20 6.29 -21.66 5.73
CA LYS A 20 6.49 -21.15 4.37
C LYS A 20 5.18 -21.13 3.59
N ALA A 21 4.39 -22.20 3.66
CA ALA A 21 3.10 -22.28 3.00
C ALA A 21 2.12 -21.20 3.52
N GLU A 22 2.04 -21.01 4.84
CA GLU A 22 1.22 -19.95 5.46
C GLU A 22 1.67 -18.55 5.01
N LEU A 23 2.98 -18.33 4.85
CA LEU A 23 3.53 -17.05 4.41
C LEU A 23 3.21 -16.78 2.94
N ASP A 24 3.25 -17.80 2.09
CA ASP A 24 2.87 -17.68 0.69
C ASP A 24 1.36 -17.42 0.53
N GLU A 25 0.51 -18.09 1.32
CA GLU A 25 -0.93 -17.80 1.38
C GLU A 25 -1.19 -16.34 1.78
N TYR A 26 -0.52 -15.86 2.83
CA TYR A 26 -0.64 -14.46 3.27
C TYR A 26 -0.17 -13.46 2.20
N ARG A 27 0.86 -13.79 1.43
CA ARG A 27 1.31 -12.96 0.30
C ARG A 27 0.23 -12.86 -0.78
N GLU A 28 -0.43 -13.97 -1.11
CA GLU A 28 -1.52 -13.96 -2.09
C GLU A 28 -2.70 -13.12 -1.61
N GLU A 29 -3.09 -13.24 -0.34
CA GLU A 29 -4.13 -12.39 0.25
C GLU A 29 -3.79 -10.90 0.18
N LEU A 30 -2.54 -10.53 0.48
CA LEU A 30 -2.09 -9.14 0.37
C LEU A 30 -2.15 -8.62 -1.07
N VAL A 31 -1.70 -9.42 -2.04
CA VAL A 31 -1.78 -9.05 -3.46
C VAL A 31 -3.23 -8.83 -3.88
N SER A 32 -4.13 -9.73 -3.48
CA SER A 32 -5.57 -9.61 -3.74
C SER A 32 -6.17 -8.35 -3.10
N HIS A 33 -5.80 -8.05 -1.85
CA HIS A 33 -6.25 -6.85 -1.15
C HIS A 33 -5.80 -5.57 -1.86
N PHE A 34 -4.54 -5.48 -2.29
CA PHE A 34 -4.05 -4.31 -3.03
C PHE A 34 -4.69 -4.20 -4.41
N ALA A 35 -4.94 -5.31 -5.12
CA ALA A 35 -5.65 -5.29 -6.40
C ALA A 35 -7.06 -4.71 -6.24
N ARG A 36 -7.83 -5.21 -5.25
CA ARG A 36 -9.17 -4.67 -4.94
C ARG A 36 -9.11 -3.19 -4.52
N SER A 37 -8.09 -2.81 -3.74
CA SER A 37 -7.93 -1.41 -3.30
C SER A 37 -7.66 -0.48 -4.49
N ALA A 38 -6.86 -0.93 -5.47
CA ALA A 38 -6.59 -0.18 -6.70
C ALA A 38 -7.86 -0.02 -7.55
N GLU A 39 -8.68 -1.06 -7.70
CA GLU A 39 -9.98 -0.99 -8.38
C GLU A 39 -10.93 0.01 -7.72
N LEU A 40 -10.98 0.02 -6.38
CA LEU A 40 -11.81 0.98 -5.65
C LEU A 40 -11.32 2.42 -5.84
N LEU A 41 -10.01 2.65 -5.81
CA LEU A 41 -9.42 3.97 -6.05
C LEU A 41 -9.68 4.46 -7.48
N ASP A 42 -9.61 3.57 -8.48
CA ASP A 42 -9.94 3.92 -9.87
C ASP A 42 -11.42 4.31 -10.01
N THR A 43 -12.31 3.56 -9.35
CA THR A 43 -13.75 3.87 -9.30
C THR A 43 -13.98 5.24 -8.65
N MET A 44 -13.34 5.52 -7.51
CA MET A 44 -13.47 6.81 -6.83
C MET A 44 -12.95 7.98 -7.68
N ALA A 45 -11.81 7.79 -8.37
CA ALA A 45 -11.27 8.82 -9.27
C ALA A 45 -12.23 9.06 -10.45
N HIS A 46 -12.83 7.99 -10.99
CA HIS A 46 -13.81 8.09 -12.05
C HIS A 46 -15.08 8.84 -11.60
N ASP A 47 -15.65 8.48 -10.45
CA ASP A 47 -16.83 9.14 -9.89
C ASP A 47 -16.58 10.60 -9.56
N TYR A 48 -15.38 10.92 -9.03
CA TYR A 48 -14.96 12.29 -8.77
C TYR A 48 -14.89 13.12 -10.05
N ARG A 49 -14.33 12.56 -11.14
CA ARG A 49 -14.33 13.22 -12.46
C ARG A 49 -15.74 13.45 -12.98
N GLN A 50 -16.62 12.44 -12.89
CA GLN A 50 -18.01 12.56 -13.34
C GLN A 50 -18.76 13.66 -12.59
N LEU A 51 -18.61 13.72 -11.26
CA LEU A 51 -19.26 14.72 -10.43
C LEU A 51 -18.85 16.14 -10.85
N TYR A 52 -17.55 16.35 -11.06
CA TYR A 52 -17.03 17.65 -11.45
C TYR A 52 -17.51 18.05 -12.85
N GLN A 53 -17.51 17.12 -13.82
CA GLN A 53 -18.06 17.35 -15.15
C GLN A 53 -19.54 17.72 -15.10
N HIS A 54 -20.32 17.04 -14.27
CA HIS A 54 -21.73 17.35 -14.07
C HIS A 54 -21.95 18.75 -13.50
N MET A 55 -21.16 19.15 -12.49
CA MET A 55 -21.23 20.49 -11.90
C MET A 55 -20.78 21.58 -12.88
N ALA A 56 -19.73 21.34 -13.66
CA ALA A 56 -19.27 22.24 -14.71
C ALA A 56 -20.35 22.48 -15.77
N LYS A 57 -21.03 21.42 -16.23
CA LYS A 57 -22.13 21.50 -17.19
C LYS A 57 -23.37 22.19 -16.60
N SER A 58 -23.72 21.86 -15.36
CA SER A 58 -24.89 22.44 -14.69
C SER A 58 -24.69 23.94 -14.46
N SER A 59 -23.51 24.34 -14.01
CA SER A 59 -23.18 25.76 -13.82
C SER A 59 -23.21 26.55 -15.13
N SER A 60 -22.67 26.01 -16.23
CA SER A 60 -22.76 26.68 -17.55
C SER A 60 -24.20 26.80 -18.06
N SER A 61 -25.07 25.83 -17.74
CA SER A 61 -26.48 25.85 -18.16
C SER A 61 -27.32 26.82 -17.35
N LEU A 62 -27.05 26.94 -16.04
CA LEU A 62 -27.82 27.81 -15.13
C LEU A 62 -27.33 29.25 -15.16
N LEU A 63 -26.05 29.47 -15.46
CA LEU A 63 -25.41 30.80 -15.47
C LEU A 63 -24.70 31.05 -16.81
N PRO A 64 -25.45 31.23 -17.91
CA PRO A 64 -24.88 31.38 -19.26
C PRO A 64 -24.09 32.69 -19.46
N GLU A 65 -24.35 33.72 -18.64
CA GLU A 65 -23.63 35.01 -18.69
C GLU A 65 -22.36 35.03 -17.82
N LEU A 66 -22.14 34.01 -16.98
CA LEU A 66 -20.94 33.94 -16.15
C LEU A 66 -19.74 33.61 -17.04
N SER A 67 -18.68 34.42 -16.99
CA SER A 67 -17.45 34.11 -17.72
C SER A 67 -16.93 32.74 -17.27
N ALA A 68 -16.42 31.97 -18.21
CA ALA A 68 -15.91 30.63 -17.92
C ALA A 68 -14.79 30.68 -16.86
N GLU A 69 -14.00 31.75 -16.82
CA GLU A 69 -12.98 32.06 -15.82
C GLU A 69 -13.52 32.24 -14.38
N ALA A 70 -14.78 32.67 -14.21
CA ALA A 70 -15.42 32.82 -12.91
C ALA A 70 -16.05 31.50 -12.40
N ASN A 71 -16.12 30.46 -13.24
CA ASN A 71 -16.71 29.19 -12.86
C ASN A 71 -15.71 28.35 -12.03
N PRO A 72 -15.98 28.08 -10.74
CA PRO A 72 -15.07 27.30 -9.89
C PRO A 72 -14.92 25.84 -10.33
N PHE A 73 -15.84 25.36 -11.17
CA PHE A 73 -15.89 24.01 -11.75
C PHE A 73 -15.29 23.94 -13.16
N ARG A 74 -14.64 25.00 -13.64
CA ARG A 74 -13.97 24.95 -14.95
C ARG A 74 -12.69 24.12 -14.87
N ASN A 75 -12.70 22.96 -15.54
CA ASN A 75 -11.59 22.13 -16.01
C ASN A 75 -10.19 22.28 -15.36
N ARG A 76 -10.11 22.39 -14.02
CA ARG A 76 -8.83 22.29 -13.30
C ARG A 76 -8.34 20.85 -13.12
N LEU A 77 -9.18 19.86 -13.42
CA LEU A 77 -8.85 18.44 -13.27
C LEU A 77 -7.81 17.94 -14.29
N ALA A 78 -7.79 18.48 -15.50
CA ALA A 78 -6.82 18.08 -16.52
C ALA A 78 -5.37 18.46 -16.14
N GLU A 79 -5.20 19.52 -15.33
CA GLU A 79 -3.89 19.95 -14.83
C GLU A 79 -3.42 19.14 -13.62
N SER A 80 -4.33 18.69 -12.76
CA SER A 80 -3.99 17.91 -11.56
C SER A 80 -3.71 16.42 -11.84
N GLU A 81 -4.29 15.82 -12.89
CA GLU A 81 -3.97 14.43 -13.28
C GLU A 81 -2.59 14.28 -13.95
N ALA A 82 -2.03 15.35 -14.53
CA ALA A 82 -0.70 15.35 -15.15
C ALA A 82 0.45 15.36 -14.13
N SER A 83 0.16 15.67 -12.86
CA SER A 83 1.13 15.74 -11.76
C SER A 83 0.96 14.57 -10.79
N ASN A 84 0.71 13.36 -11.31
CA ASN A 84 0.76 12.13 -10.51
C ASN A 84 2.24 11.73 -10.30
N ASP A 85 3.02 12.63 -9.68
CA ASP A 85 4.31 12.30 -9.10
C ASP A 85 4.01 11.37 -7.92
N GLN A 86 4.01 10.07 -8.22
CA GLN A 86 4.18 9.02 -7.24
C GLN A 86 5.52 9.29 -6.54
N ALA A 87 5.51 10.16 -5.52
CA ALA A 87 6.65 10.30 -4.64
C ALA A 87 6.97 8.89 -4.12
N PRO A 88 8.21 8.40 -4.25
CA PRO A 88 8.54 7.03 -3.93
C PRO A 88 8.10 6.75 -2.49
N VAL A 89 7.15 5.84 -2.32
CA VAL A 89 6.66 5.41 -1.01
C VAL A 89 7.85 4.78 -0.29
N GLN A 90 8.48 5.53 0.61
CA GLN A 90 9.50 4.98 1.48
C GLN A 90 8.78 4.15 2.54
N MET A 91 8.94 2.83 2.49
CA MET A 91 8.46 1.94 3.53
C MET A 91 9.01 2.42 4.89
N PRO A 92 8.18 2.59 5.92
CA PRO A 92 8.67 2.92 7.26
C PRO A 92 9.72 1.89 7.67
N ARG A 93 10.95 2.35 7.89
CA ARG A 93 12.05 1.52 8.39
C ARG A 93 11.87 1.28 9.88
N ASP A 94 10.84 0.52 10.25
CA ASP A 94 10.62 0.00 11.60
C ASP A 94 11.15 -1.43 11.76
N TYR A 95 12.28 -1.71 11.13
CA TYR A 95 13.11 -2.86 11.51
C TYR A 95 14.23 -2.33 12.38
N SER A 96 14.17 -2.69 13.66
CA SER A 96 15.24 -2.52 14.62
C SER A 96 16.51 -3.22 14.11
N GLU A 97 17.27 -2.49 13.29
CA GLU A 97 18.67 -2.73 12.96
C GLU A 97 19.49 -2.57 14.23
N GLY A 98 19.50 -3.62 15.04
CA GLY A 98 20.24 -3.63 16.29
C GLY A 98 19.80 -4.83 17.10
N ALA A 99 20.71 -5.81 17.21
CA ALA A 99 20.54 -6.98 18.06
C ALA A 99 19.87 -6.57 19.38
N SER A 100 18.65 -7.05 19.63
CA SER A 100 18.03 -7.00 20.94
C SER A 100 18.90 -7.84 21.86
N GLY A 101 19.89 -7.17 22.43
CA GLY A 101 21.05 -7.77 23.06
C GLY A 101 21.35 -6.98 24.32
N LEU A 102 20.40 -7.04 25.27
CA LEU A 102 20.66 -6.67 26.66
C LEU A 102 21.69 -7.59 27.35
N LEU A 103 22.28 -8.52 26.60
CA LEU A 103 23.29 -9.49 27.03
C LEU A 103 24.52 -9.39 26.12
N ARG A 104 25.16 -8.23 26.09
CA ARG A 104 26.61 -8.19 25.82
C ARG A 104 27.30 -8.29 27.18
N THR A 105 27.66 -9.52 27.52
CA THR A 105 28.64 -9.84 28.54
C THR A 105 29.93 -9.07 28.24
N GLY A 106 30.18 -8.00 29.01
CA GLY A 106 31.41 -7.24 28.95
C GLY A 106 32.59 -8.09 29.42
N ALA A 107 33.24 -8.78 28.49
CA ALA A 107 34.55 -9.38 28.70
C ALA A 107 35.64 -8.39 28.23
N LYS A 108 36.31 -7.80 29.22
CA LYS A 108 37.70 -7.26 29.30
C LYS A 108 38.37 -6.56 28.10
N ARG A 109 38.95 -5.39 28.42
CA ARG A 109 40.33 -4.86 28.17
C ARG A 109 40.32 -3.42 28.73
N ASP A 110 41.20 -2.96 29.61
CA ASP A 110 42.67 -3.06 29.64
C ASP A 110 43.26 -3.60 30.97
#